data_AF-A0A820J9Y3-F1
#
_entry.id   AF-A0A820J9Y3-F1
#
_cell.length_a   1.000
_cell.length_b   1.000
_cell.length_c   1.000
_cell.angle_alpha   90.00
_cell.angle_beta   90.00
_cell.angle_gamma   90.00
#
_symmetry.space_group_name_H-M   'P 1'
#
loop_
_entity.id
_entity.type
_entity.pdbx_description
1 polymer ?
#
loop_
_entity_poly.entity_id
_entity_poly.type
_entity_poly.pdbx_seq_one_letter_code
_entity_poly.pdbx_strand_id
1 'polypeptide(L)'
;NCFCHVLSNSVKVSHQHLPVDVETYLSQLYSHFSSSSKRVAELKEYFEFVEIEYLRLLQHIKIRWLSLYNSIDRLLKVYEPLSSYFCDINNDNADAITCPPAIKLFFSSNMSKCTLYFLHQILFDIQTKNLELQRYSNLHQLLIYTESSRVCSKN
;
A
#
# COMPACT_ATOMS: atom_id res chain seq x y z
N ASN A 1 -26.29 3.05 -2.58
CA ASN A 1 -24.84 3.10 -2.28
C ASN A 1 -24.51 2.08 -1.20
N CYS A 2 -23.64 1.11 -1.49
CA CYS A 2 -23.19 0.12 -0.49
C CYS A 2 -22.26 0.78 0.55
N PHE A 3 -22.29 0.36 1.81
CA PHE A 3 -21.39 0.88 2.87
C PHE A 3 -19.91 0.77 2.49
N CYS A 4 -19.52 -0.31 1.79
CA CYS A 4 -18.16 -0.46 1.26
C CYS A 4 -17.78 0.64 0.26
N HIS A 5 -18.75 1.11 -0.54
CA HIS A 5 -18.54 2.18 -1.51
C HIS A 5 -18.42 3.55 -0.82
N VAL A 6 -19.25 3.81 0.19
CA VAL A 6 -19.14 5.04 1.02
C VAL A 6 -17.76 5.11 1.67
N LEU A 7 -17.34 4.01 2.30
CA LEU A 7 -16.03 3.91 2.94
C LEU A 7 -14.88 4.15 1.96
N SER A 8 -14.94 3.53 0.78
CA SER A 8 -13.97 3.72 -0.30
C SER A 8 -13.86 5.19 -0.73
N ASN A 9 -14.98 5.89 -0.88
CA ASN A 9 -15.00 7.31 -1.26
C ASN A 9 -14.46 8.20 -0.13
N SER A 10 -14.79 7.92 1.13
CA SER A 10 -14.24 8.64 2.26
C SER A 10 -12.71 8.56 2.29
N VAL A 11 -12.14 7.36 2.11
CA VAL A 11 -10.67 7.19 2.03
C VAL A 11 -10.07 8.01 0.88
N LYS A 12 -10.68 7.95 -0.32
CA LYS A 12 -10.20 8.70 -1.48
C LYS A 12 -10.17 10.21 -1.23
N VAL A 13 -11.24 10.76 -0.64
CA VAL A 13 -11.32 12.19 -0.31
C VAL A 13 -10.29 12.54 0.76
N SER A 14 -10.17 11.75 1.83
CA SER A 14 -9.18 12.00 2.88
C SER A 14 -7.75 11.95 2.35
N HIS A 15 -7.44 11.06 1.40
CA HIS A 15 -6.10 10.95 0.80
C HIS A 15 -5.67 12.25 0.11
N GLN A 16 -6.60 12.96 -0.53
CA GLN A 16 -6.32 14.24 -1.21
C GLN A 16 -5.91 15.36 -0.25
N HIS A 17 -6.16 15.20 1.05
CA HIS A 17 -5.85 16.20 2.08
C HIS A 17 -4.61 15.84 2.90
N LEU A 18 -3.93 14.73 2.57
CA LEU A 18 -2.69 14.36 3.24
C LEU A 18 -1.55 15.27 2.81
N PRO A 19 -0.62 15.61 3.72
CA PRO A 19 0.54 16.45 3.40
C PRO A 19 1.54 15.75 2.47
N VAL A 20 1.44 14.43 2.32
CA VAL A 20 2.31 13.60 1.49
C VAL A 20 1.46 12.76 0.55
N ASP A 21 1.73 12.84 -0.75
CA ASP A 21 1.10 11.97 -1.77
C ASP A 21 1.76 10.58 -1.76
N VAL A 22 1.30 9.75 -0.82
CA VAL A 22 1.83 8.41 -0.60
C VAL A 22 1.54 7.48 -1.79
N GLU A 23 0.42 7.64 -2.49
CA GLU A 23 0.11 6.84 -3.69
C GLU A 23 1.11 7.09 -4.83
N THR A 24 1.41 8.36 -5.13
CA THR A 24 2.39 8.70 -6.16
C THR A 24 3.78 8.20 -5.78
N TYR A 25 4.17 8.36 -4.51
CA TYR A 25 5.43 7.83 -4.02
C TYR A 25 5.52 6.30 -4.19
N LEU A 26 4.52 5.54 -3.73
CA LEU A 26 4.50 4.08 -3.86
C LEU A 26 4.56 3.63 -5.33
N SER A 27 3.86 4.35 -6.22
CA SER A 27 3.87 4.08 -7.65
C SER A 27 5.26 4.31 -8.27
N GLN A 28 5.92 5.41 -7.93
CA GLN A 28 7.27 5.70 -8.43
C GLN A 28 8.30 4.72 -7.86
N LEU A 29 8.19 4.39 -6.58
CA LEU A 29 9.07 3.44 -5.90
C LEU A 29 8.97 2.06 -6.55
N TYR A 30 7.75 1.55 -6.75
CA TYR A 30 7.54 0.29 -7.45
C TYR A 30 8.12 0.35 -8.88
N SER A 31 7.83 1.43 -9.60
CA SER A 31 8.30 1.60 -10.99
C SER A 31 9.83 1.61 -11.09
N HIS A 32 10.51 2.24 -10.13
CA HIS A 32 11.97 2.35 -10.09
C HIS A 32 12.67 0.98 -10.15
N PHE A 33 12.13 -0.02 -9.46
CA PHE A 33 12.69 -1.37 -9.40
C PHE A 33 12.06 -2.35 -10.39
N SER A 34 10.78 -2.16 -10.74
CA SER A 34 10.03 -3.13 -11.55
C SER A 34 10.62 -3.42 -12.94
N SER A 35 11.35 -2.47 -13.52
CA SER A 35 11.91 -2.56 -14.87
C SER A 35 13.43 -2.80 -14.91
N SER A 36 14.10 -2.92 -13.75
CA SER A 36 15.56 -3.00 -13.69
C SER A 36 16.03 -4.08 -12.73
N SER A 37 16.45 -5.22 -13.28
CA SER A 37 17.11 -6.28 -12.52
C SER A 37 18.40 -5.80 -11.86
N LYS A 38 19.12 -4.88 -12.51
CA LYS A 38 20.32 -4.22 -11.95
C LYS A 38 19.99 -3.51 -10.64
N ARG A 39 18.99 -2.63 -10.62
CA ARG A 39 18.58 -1.91 -9.39
C ARG A 39 18.07 -2.85 -8.29
N VAL A 40 17.42 -3.95 -8.68
CA VAL A 40 16.99 -4.97 -7.72
C VAL A 40 18.18 -5.71 -7.11
N ALA A 41 19.22 -5.99 -7.90
CA ALA A 41 20.45 -6.61 -7.40
C ALA A 41 21.18 -5.67 -6.43
N GLU A 42 21.38 -4.41 -6.82
CA GLU A 42 21.98 -3.38 -5.95
C GLU A 42 21.18 -3.23 -4.65
N LEU A 43 19.85 -3.12 -4.72
CA LEU A 43 19.01 -3.03 -3.52
C LEU A 43 19.21 -4.23 -2.57
N LYS A 44 19.39 -5.44 -3.10
CA LYS A 44 19.57 -6.64 -2.25
C LYS A 44 20.84 -6.59 -1.41
N GLU A 45 21.89 -5.91 -1.87
CA GLU A 45 23.10 -5.70 -1.08
C GLU A 45 22.79 -4.91 0.20
N TYR A 46 21.86 -3.95 0.14
CA TYR A 46 21.39 -3.21 1.31
C TYR A 46 20.53 -4.06 2.25
N PHE A 47 19.76 -5.01 1.72
CA PHE A 47 19.01 -5.97 2.55
C PHE A 47 19.95 -6.89 3.34
N GLU A 48 21.01 -7.37 2.69
CA GLU A 48 22.05 -8.17 3.34
C GLU A 48 22.78 -7.36 4.41
N PHE A 49 23.15 -6.10 4.10
CA PHE A 49 23.82 -5.20 5.03
C PHE A 49 23.00 -4.91 6.31
N VAL A 50 21.69 -4.71 6.19
CA VAL A 50 20.81 -4.44 7.35
C VAL A 50 20.21 -5.71 7.97
N GLU A 51 20.62 -6.89 7.52
CA GLU A 51 20.15 -8.20 8.01
C GLU A 51 18.62 -8.39 7.94
N ILE A 52 17.98 -7.85 6.89
CA ILE A 52 16.53 -8.02 6.65
C ILE A 52 16.32 -8.93 5.44
N GLU A 53 15.35 -9.86 5.54
CA GLU A 53 14.98 -10.71 4.40
C GLU A 53 14.44 -9.88 3.23
N TYR A 54 14.92 -10.15 2.02
CA TYR A 54 14.43 -9.48 0.83
C TYR A 54 12.95 -9.74 0.58
N LEU A 55 12.17 -8.67 0.61
CA LEU A 55 10.75 -8.69 0.28
C LEU A 55 10.47 -7.74 -0.89
N ARG A 56 10.00 -8.30 -2.01
CA ARG A 56 9.59 -7.52 -3.18
C ARG A 56 8.52 -6.48 -2.80
N LEU A 57 8.65 -5.27 -3.32
CA LEU A 57 7.62 -4.23 -3.20
C LEU A 57 6.31 -4.65 -3.86
N LEU A 58 5.19 -4.26 -3.25
CA LEU A 58 3.85 -4.51 -3.79
C LEU A 58 3.34 -3.27 -4.52
N GLN A 59 2.91 -3.47 -5.77
CA GLN A 59 2.29 -2.42 -6.56
C GLN A 59 0.94 -2.02 -5.95
N HIS A 60 0.77 -0.74 -5.65
CA HIS A 60 -0.53 -0.19 -5.35
C HIS A 60 -1.34 -0.01 -6.65
N ILE A 61 -2.57 -0.50 -6.67
CA ILE A 61 -3.49 -0.34 -7.80
C ILE A 61 -4.56 0.66 -7.39
N LYS A 62 -4.55 1.86 -8.01
CA LYS A 62 -5.44 3.00 -7.66
C LYS A 62 -6.94 2.65 -7.60
N ILE A 63 -7.41 1.78 -8.51
CA ILE A 63 -8.81 1.34 -8.54
C ILE A 63 -9.18 0.36 -7.40
N ARG A 64 -8.18 -0.24 -6.74
CA ARG A 64 -8.34 -1.16 -5.60
C ARG A 64 -7.74 -0.50 -4.37
N TRP A 65 -8.50 0.39 -3.74
CA TRP A 65 -8.06 1.11 -2.53
C TRP A 65 -7.55 0.17 -1.40
N LEU A 66 -8.10 -1.04 -1.28
CA LEU A 66 -7.62 -2.09 -0.35
C LEU A 66 -6.17 -2.54 -0.61
N SER A 67 -5.64 -2.35 -1.82
CA SER A 67 -4.23 -2.64 -2.12
C SER A 67 -3.26 -1.64 -1.50
N LEU A 68 -3.74 -0.43 -1.15
CA LEU A 68 -2.90 0.61 -0.54
C LEU A 68 -2.34 0.16 0.81
N TYR A 69 -3.19 -0.46 1.64
CA TYR A 69 -2.77 -1.05 2.92
C TYR A 69 -1.62 -2.04 2.72
N ASN A 70 -1.79 -3.01 1.83
CA ASN A 70 -0.77 -4.05 1.60
C ASN A 70 0.55 -3.45 1.08
N SER A 71 0.49 -2.44 0.21
CA SER A 71 1.68 -1.74 -0.27
C SER A 71 2.41 -0.97 0.83
N ILE A 72 1.68 -0.28 1.71
CA ILE A 72 2.24 0.43 2.86
C ILE A 72 2.80 -0.56 3.88
N ASP A 73 2.07 -1.63 4.20
CA ASP A 73 2.52 -2.69 5.11
C ASP A 73 3.82 -3.34 4.61
N ARG A 74 3.91 -3.64 3.31
CA ARG A 74 5.14 -4.13 2.70
C ARG A 74 6.26 -3.10 2.82
N LEU A 75 6.00 -1.85 2.48
CA LEU A 75 7.00 -0.78 2.52
C LEU A 75 7.58 -0.60 3.93
N LEU A 76 6.73 -0.59 4.96
CA LEU A 76 7.18 -0.44 6.35
C LEU A 76 8.14 -1.57 6.78
N LYS A 77 7.89 -2.81 6.33
CA LYS A 77 8.77 -3.97 6.60
C LYS A 77 10.14 -3.86 5.94
N VAL A 78 10.23 -3.17 4.81
CA VAL A 78 11.48 -3.01 4.04
C VAL A 78 12.00 -1.57 4.04
N TYR A 79 11.56 -0.76 5.01
CA TYR A 79 11.83 0.67 5.01
C TYR A 79 13.33 0.95 5.16
N GLU A 80 14.02 0.28 6.08
CA GLU A 80 15.44 0.50 6.37
C GLU A 80 16.38 0.24 5.18
N PRO A 81 16.31 -0.91 4.47
CA PRO A 81 17.19 -1.13 3.32
C PRO A 81 16.89 -0.16 2.17
N LEU A 82 15.62 0.21 1.96
CA LEU A 82 15.26 1.21 0.96
C LEU A 82 15.77 2.59 1.33
N SER A 83 15.62 2.99 2.61
CA SER A 83 16.11 4.28 3.09
C SER A 83 17.62 4.37 2.90
N SER A 84 18.36 3.32 3.24
CA SER A 84 19.81 3.26 3.05
C SER A 84 20.19 3.38 1.57
N TYR A 85 19.56 2.57 0.70
CA TYR A 85 19.76 2.63 -0.76
C TYR A 85 19.53 4.05 -1.30
N PHE A 86 18.41 4.67 -0.95
CA PHE A 86 18.07 6.00 -1.47
C PHE A 86 18.90 7.11 -0.84
N CYS A 87 19.32 7.01 0.42
CA CYS A 87 20.22 7.97 1.05
C CYS A 87 21.59 7.98 0.35
N ASP A 88 22.14 6.80 0.03
CA ASP A 88 23.48 6.70 -0.54
C ASP A 88 23.52 7.18 -2.00
N ILE A 89 22.56 6.78 -2.85
CA ILE A 89 22.50 7.29 -4.23
C ILE A 89 22.17 8.78 -4.32
N ASN A 90 21.70 9.40 -3.23
CA ASN A 90 21.44 10.84 -3.16
C ASN A 90 22.68 11.66 -2.79
N ASN A 91 23.71 11.02 -2.20
CA ASN A 91 24.95 11.65 -1.74
C ASN A 91 26.09 11.57 -2.77
N ASP A 92 26.05 10.61 -3.70
CA ASP A 92 27.10 10.40 -4.71
C ASP A 92 26.74 10.84 -6.15
N ASN A 93 27.80 11.18 -6.88
CA ASN A 93 27.88 11.95 -8.12
C ASN A 93 27.03 11.47 -9.32
N ALA A 94 26.40 12.45 -9.98
CA ALA A 94 26.14 12.69 -11.41
C ALA A 94 25.86 11.56 -12.45
N ASP A 95 26.21 10.27 -12.28
CA ASP A 95 26.44 9.40 -13.46
C ASP A 95 25.87 7.97 -13.48
N ALA A 96 24.91 7.54 -12.66
CA ALA A 96 24.35 6.17 -12.87
C ALA A 96 22.87 5.92 -12.63
N ILE A 97 22.22 6.57 -11.65
CA ILE A 97 20.82 6.24 -11.32
C ILE A 97 20.07 7.51 -10.94
N THR A 98 19.19 7.98 -11.83
CA THR A 98 18.29 9.08 -11.49
C THR A 98 17.25 8.59 -10.47
N CYS A 99 17.41 9.05 -9.23
CA CYS A 99 16.37 8.92 -8.21
C CYS A 99 15.20 9.87 -8.56
N PRO A 100 13.96 9.37 -8.65
CA PRO A 100 12.80 10.24 -8.80
C PRO A 100 12.73 11.29 -7.67
N PRO A 101 12.49 12.58 -7.98
CA PRO A 101 12.50 13.65 -6.97
C PRO A 101 11.55 13.40 -5.78
N ALA A 102 10.39 12.78 -6.02
CA ALA A 102 9.46 12.47 -4.94
C ALA A 102 10.01 11.40 -3.99
N ILE A 103 10.79 10.44 -4.48
CA ILE A 103 11.44 9.41 -3.64
C ILE A 103 12.54 10.04 -2.80
N LYS A 104 13.36 10.92 -3.40
CA LYS A 104 14.37 11.69 -2.68
C LYS A 104 13.75 12.49 -1.52
N LEU A 105 12.74 13.31 -1.81
CA LEU A 105 12.04 14.10 -0.80
C LEU A 105 11.40 13.23 0.29
N PHE A 106 10.86 12.07 -0.09
CA PHE A 106 10.20 11.17 0.84
C PHE A 106 11.18 10.61 1.88
N PHE A 107 12.31 10.05 1.46
CA PHE A 107 13.31 9.48 2.38
C PHE A 107 14.13 10.54 3.13
N SER A 108 14.21 11.78 2.62
CA SER A 108 14.85 12.89 3.34
C SER A 108 13.99 13.51 4.44
N SER A 109 12.69 13.18 4.53
CA SER A 109 11.77 13.80 5.48
C SER A 109 11.37 12.84 6.60
N ASN A 110 11.63 13.22 7.85
CA ASN A 110 11.18 12.49 9.04
C ASN A 110 9.65 12.34 9.10
N MET A 111 8.89 13.23 8.45
CA MET A 111 7.42 13.18 8.42
C MET A 111 6.87 12.06 7.54
N SER A 112 7.63 11.59 6.55
CA SER A 112 7.18 10.56 5.61
C SER A 112 6.92 9.23 6.30
N LYS A 113 7.86 8.77 7.13
CA LYS A 113 7.71 7.51 7.89
C LYS A 113 6.55 7.59 8.89
N CYS A 114 6.42 8.71 9.59
CA CYS A 114 5.28 8.96 10.49
C CYS A 114 3.94 8.92 9.73
N THR A 115 3.89 9.51 8.53
CA THR A 115 2.70 9.48 7.67
C THR A 115 2.35 8.06 7.23
N LEU A 116 3.35 7.22 6.92
CA LEU A 116 3.12 5.81 6.61
C LEU A 116 2.51 5.04 7.79
N TYR A 117 3.04 5.20 9.01
CA TYR A 117 2.48 4.54 10.18
C TYR A 117 1.06 5.01 10.49
N PHE A 118 0.81 6.32 10.40
CA PHE A 118 -0.53 6.87 10.56
C PHE A 118 -1.52 6.26 9.56
N LEU A 119 -1.15 6.24 8.26
CA LEU A 119 -2.00 5.65 7.23
C LEU A 119 -2.16 4.14 7.38
N HIS A 120 -1.11 3.42 7.78
CA HIS A 120 -1.16 1.99 8.01
C HIS A 120 -2.22 1.63 9.04
N GLN A 121 -2.24 2.32 10.18
CA GLN A 121 -3.25 2.10 11.23
C GLN A 121 -4.67 2.39 10.74
N ILE A 122 -4.88 3.57 10.14
CA ILE A 122 -6.21 3.94 9.63
C ILE A 122 -6.70 2.95 8.56
N LEU A 123 -5.82 2.57 7.62
CA LEU A 123 -6.19 1.63 6.57
C LEU A 123 -6.41 0.21 7.09
N PHE A 124 -5.71 -0.21 8.14
CA PHE A 124 -5.95 -1.49 8.80
C PHE A 124 -7.37 -1.55 9.39
N ASP A 125 -7.79 -0.52 10.12
CA ASP A 125 -9.13 -0.44 10.71
C ASP A 125 -10.20 -0.44 9.62
N ILE A 126 -10.00 0.38 8.59
CA ILE A 126 -10.92 0.50 7.45
C ILE A 126 -11.01 -0.84 6.68
N GLN A 127 -9.89 -1.53 6.46
CA GLN A 127 -9.87 -2.83 5.80
C GLN A 127 -10.58 -3.89 6.62
N THR A 128 -10.36 -3.90 7.94
CA THR A 128 -11.04 -4.80 8.87
C THR A 128 -12.56 -4.59 8.83
N LYS A 129 -13.01 -3.32 8.91
CA LYS A 129 -14.43 -2.97 8.81
C LYS A 129 -15.01 -3.32 7.44
N ASN A 130 -14.25 -3.16 6.37
CA ASN A 130 -14.70 -3.54 5.04
C ASN A 130 -14.97 -5.05 4.93
N LEU A 131 -14.06 -5.88 5.45
CA LEU A 131 -14.22 -7.34 5.48
C LEU A 131 -15.44 -7.76 6.32
N GLU A 132 -15.65 -7.11 7.47
CA GLU A 132 -16.85 -7.32 8.29
C GLU A 132 -18.13 -7.01 7.51
N LEU A 133 -18.20 -5.86 6.84
CA LEU A 133 -19.37 -5.44 6.05
C LEU A 133 -19.65 -6.37 4.86
N GLN A 134 -18.60 -6.84 4.18
CA GLN A 134 -18.72 -7.82 3.10
C GLN A 134 -19.31 -9.13 3.64
N ARG A 135 -18.85 -9.59 4.80
CA ARG A 135 -19.37 -10.80 5.46
C ARG A 135 -20.86 -10.69 5.78
N TYR A 136 -21.31 -9.56 6.33
CA TYR A 136 -22.74 -9.33 6.62
C TYR A 136 -23.60 -9.33 5.35
N SER A 137 -23.12 -8.69 4.28
CA SER A 137 -23.85 -8.63 3.00
C SER A 137 -24.07 -10.03 2.42
N ASN A 138 -23.05 -10.89 2.47
CA ASN A 138 -23.13 -12.27 2.00
C ASN A 138 -24.07 -13.12 2.86
N LEU A 139 -24.03 -12.96 4.19
CA LEU A 139 -24.94 -13.65 5.11
C LEU A 139 -26.40 -13.27 4.86
N HIS A 140 -26.69 -11.99 4.64
CA HIS A 140 -28.05 -11.53 4.36
C HIS A 140 -28.58 -12.10 3.04
N GLN A 141 -27.76 -12.16 1.99
CA GLN A 141 -28.13 -12.83 0.73
C GLN A 141 -28.41 -14.32 0.92
N LEU A 142 -27.59 -15.02 1.72
CA LEU A 142 -27.81 -16.43 2.05
C LEU A 142 -29.12 -16.62 2.82
N LEU A 143 -29.42 -15.78 3.80
CA LEU A 143 -30.68 -15.83 4.55
C LEU A 143 -31.89 -15.65 3.63
N ILE A 144 -31.90 -14.61 2.79
CA ILE A 144 -32.96 -14.37 1.79
C ILE A 144 -33.13 -15.58 0.87
N TYR A 145 -32.01 -16.15 0.39
CA TYR A 145 -32.05 -17.33 -0.47
C TYR A 145 -32.65 -18.54 0.26
N THR A 146 -32.20 -18.83 1.49
CA THR A 146 -32.72 -19.96 2.27
C THR A 146 -34.19 -19.82 2.64
N GLU A 147 -34.65 -18.61 2.95
CA GLU A 147 -36.07 -18.33 3.21
C GLU A 147 -36.89 -18.50 1.93
N SER A 148 -36.40 -18.01 0.80
CA SER A 148 -37.06 -18.17 -0.51
C SER A 148 -37.15 -19.64 -0.94
N SER A 149 -36.09 -20.43 -0.73
CA SER A 149 -36.09 -21.87 -1.03
C SER A 149 -37.03 -22.66 -0.13
N ARG A 150 -37.14 -22.30 1.15
CA ARG A 150 -38.10 -22.92 2.10
C ARG A 150 -39.56 -22.62 1.75
N VAL A 151 -39.83 -21.45 1.18
CA VAL A 151 -41.17 -21.10 0.68
C VAL A 151 -41.51 -21.91 -0.58
N CYS A 152 -40.56 -22.07 -1.51
CA CYS A 152 -40.76 -22.90 -2.71
C CYS A 152 -40.93 -24.40 -2.42
N SER A 153 -40.30 -24.94 -1.37
CA SER A 153 -40.35 -26.37 -1.05
C SER A 153 -41.61 -26.81 -0.27
N LYS A 154 -42.53 -25.89 0.01
CA LYS A 154 -43.78 -26.16 0.75
C LYS A 154 -45.03 -26.19 -0.15
N ASN A 155 -44.85 -26.08 -1.47
CA ASN A 155 -45.87 -26.31 -2.50
C ASN A 155 -45.55 -27.58 -3.29
#